data_AF-A0A2K3N3Z6-F1
#
_entry.id   AF-A0A2K3N3Z6-F1
#
_cell.length_a   1.000
_cell.length_b   1.000
_cell.length_c   1.000
_cell.angle_alpha   90.00
_cell.angle_beta   90.00
_cell.angle_gamma   90.00
#
_symmetry.space_group_name_H-M   'P 1'
#
loop_
_entity.id
_entity.type
_entity.pdbx_description
1 polymer ?
#
loop_
_entity_poly.entity_id
_entity_poly.type
_entity_poly.pdbx_seq_one_letter_code
_entity_poly.pdbx_strand_id
1 'polypeptide(L)'
;MLSSLKKIMSLSDDTSIYCGHEYTLNNSKFALSIDPENKELQSYASHVAHLRNKGLPTVPTTLKLEKACNPFLRTWNTEIRQKLKVAATADDAEALGVIRQAEDKF
;
A
#
# COMPACT_ATOMS: atom_id res chain seq x y z
N MET A 1 -1.25 6.06 -14.07
CA MET A 1 -1.49 5.48 -12.73
C MET A 1 -1.23 6.50 -11.62
N LEU A 2 0.01 7.01 -11.46
CA LEU A 2 0.36 7.95 -10.37
C LEU A 2 -0.58 9.17 -10.28
N SER A 3 -0.89 9.81 -11.40
CA SER A 3 -1.81 10.97 -11.44
C SER A 3 -3.22 10.64 -10.93
N SER A 4 -3.73 9.44 -11.20
CA SER A 4 -5.03 8.98 -10.69
C SER A 4 -4.99 8.77 -9.18
N LEU A 5 -3.93 8.15 -8.66
CA LEU A 5 -3.74 7.96 -7.22
C LEU A 5 -3.63 9.31 -6.50
N LYS A 6 -2.91 10.29 -7.08
CA LYS A 6 -2.82 11.65 -6.51
C LYS A 6 -4.18 12.34 -6.37
N LYS A 7 -5.10 12.16 -7.33
CA LYS A 7 -6.48 12.69 -7.23
C LYS A 7 -7.27 12.05 -6.09
N ILE A 8 -7.08 10.76 -5.83
CA ILE A 8 -7.73 10.07 -4.70
C ILE A 8 -7.10 10.55 -3.38
N MET A 9 -5.77 10.68 -3.34
CA MET A 9 -5.05 11.13 -2.14
C MET A 9 -5.37 12.57 -1.71
N SER A 10 -5.88 13.41 -2.61
CA SER A 10 -6.32 14.78 -2.27
C SER A 10 -7.68 14.84 -1.56
N LEU A 11 -8.40 13.72 -1.45
CA LEU A 11 -9.63 13.65 -0.66
C LEU A 11 -9.31 13.65 0.85
N SER A 12 -10.34 13.82 1.67
CA SER A 12 -10.22 13.82 3.13
C SER A 12 -9.80 12.46 3.66
N ASP A 13 -9.05 12.43 4.76
CA ASP A 13 -8.49 11.21 5.34
C ASP A 13 -9.56 10.22 5.84
N ASP A 14 -10.74 10.71 6.22
CA ASP A 14 -11.90 9.91 6.62
C ASP A 14 -12.69 9.32 5.43
N THR A 15 -12.28 9.60 4.20
CA THR A 15 -12.91 9.04 2.99
C THR A 15 -12.83 7.51 3.03
N SER A 16 -13.99 6.85 2.97
CA SER A 16 -14.08 5.40 2.84
C SER A 16 -13.79 4.96 1.40
N ILE A 17 -12.91 3.98 1.24
CA ILE A 17 -12.52 3.44 -0.07
C ILE A 17 -13.16 2.07 -0.26
N TYR A 18 -13.96 1.98 -1.32
CA TYR A 18 -14.60 0.75 -1.79
C TYR A 18 -13.93 0.29 -3.09
N CYS A 19 -13.00 -0.66 -2.99
CA CYS A 19 -12.29 -1.20 -4.14
C CYS A 19 -13.03 -2.39 -4.77
N GLY A 20 -12.68 -2.74 -6.02
CA GLY A 20 -13.39 -3.76 -6.79
C GLY A 20 -13.07 -5.22 -6.41
N HIS A 21 -12.04 -5.47 -5.60
CA HIS A 21 -11.56 -6.82 -5.30
C HIS A 21 -11.03 -6.96 -3.87
N GLU A 22 -11.20 -8.16 -3.30
CA GLU A 22 -10.71 -8.53 -1.95
C GLU A 22 -9.25 -9.02 -2.02
N TYR A 23 -8.32 -8.10 -2.31
CA TYR A 23 -6.87 -8.39 -2.43
C TYR A 23 -6.04 -7.97 -1.21
N THR A 24 -6.67 -7.36 -0.21
CA THR A 24 -6.00 -6.72 0.93
C THR A 24 -5.03 -7.65 1.68
N LEU A 25 -5.35 -8.94 1.81
CA LEU A 25 -4.44 -9.89 2.47
C LEU A 25 -3.15 -10.13 1.68
N ASN A 26 -3.23 -10.28 0.36
CA ASN A 26 -2.01 -10.47 -0.45
C ASN A 26 -1.24 -9.16 -0.58
N ASN A 27 -1.94 -8.04 -0.74
CA ASN A 27 -1.32 -6.72 -0.80
C ASN A 27 -0.59 -6.38 0.51
N SER A 28 -1.15 -6.72 1.67
CA SER A 28 -0.47 -6.50 2.96
C SER A 28 0.77 -7.38 3.15
N LYS A 29 0.79 -8.61 2.63
CA LYS A 29 2.01 -9.45 2.62
C LYS A 29 3.11 -8.84 1.77
N PHE A 30 2.77 -8.39 0.57
CA PHE A 30 3.71 -7.68 -0.30
C PHE A 30 4.24 -6.42 0.38
N ALA A 31 3.34 -5.58 0.90
CA ALA A 31 3.71 -4.36 1.61
C ALA A 31 4.67 -4.64 2.78
N LEU A 32 4.40 -5.65 3.61
CA LEU A 32 5.29 -6.03 4.72
C LEU A 32 6.66 -6.53 4.26
N SER A 33 6.76 -7.12 3.06
CA SER A 33 8.05 -7.55 2.52
C SER A 33 8.97 -6.37 2.18
N ILE A 34 8.39 -5.20 1.88
CA ILE A 34 9.11 -4.00 1.44
C ILE A 34 9.12 -2.85 2.47
N ASP A 35 8.20 -2.84 3.44
CA ASP A 35 8.07 -1.86 4.52
C ASP A 35 7.87 -2.58 5.89
N PRO A 36 8.81 -3.46 6.30
CA PRO A 36 8.60 -4.36 7.45
C PRO A 36 8.53 -3.64 8.80
N GLU A 37 9.15 -2.46 8.94
CA GLU A 37 9.21 -1.71 10.20
C GLU A 37 7.99 -0.80 10.43
N ASN A 38 7.10 -0.68 9.44
CA ASN A 38 5.90 0.13 9.53
C ASN A 38 4.87 -0.50 10.49
N LYS A 39 4.81 0.01 11.71
CA LYS A 39 3.91 -0.47 12.77
C LYS A 39 2.42 -0.36 12.42
N GLU A 40 2.03 0.68 11.68
CA GLU A 40 0.65 0.83 11.22
C GLU A 40 0.28 -0.28 10.24
N LEU A 41 1.20 -0.58 9.30
CA LEU A 41 1.04 -1.69 8.36
C LEU A 41 1.03 -3.05 9.07
N GLN A 42 1.91 -3.29 10.05
CA GLN A 42 1.90 -4.54 10.83
C GLN A 42 0.57 -4.77 11.56
N SER A 43 0.04 -3.72 12.19
CA SER A 43 -1.25 -3.77 12.88
C SER A 43 -2.39 -4.01 11.87
N TYR A 44 -2.37 -3.30 10.74
CA TYR A 44 -3.37 -3.43 9.70
C TYR A 44 -3.36 -4.83 9.06
N ALA A 45 -2.19 -5.35 8.70
CA ALA A 45 -2.04 -6.68 8.13
C ALA A 45 -2.54 -7.78 9.08
N SER A 46 -2.26 -7.63 10.39
CA SER A 46 -2.75 -8.56 11.42
C SER A 46 -4.27 -8.52 11.52
N HIS A 47 -4.88 -7.33 11.47
CA HIS A 47 -6.34 -7.18 11.45
C HIS A 47 -6.97 -7.79 10.20
N VAL A 48 -6.37 -7.54 9.03
CA VAL A 48 -6.79 -8.11 7.74
C VAL A 48 -6.74 -9.65 7.78
N ALA A 49 -5.64 -10.23 8.28
CA ALA A 49 -5.52 -11.68 8.44
C ALA A 49 -6.62 -12.24 9.36
N HIS A 50 -6.91 -11.56 10.47
CA HIS A 50 -7.98 -11.95 11.38
C HIS A 50 -9.36 -11.97 10.70
N LEU A 51 -9.70 -10.92 9.93
CA LEU A 51 -10.97 -10.85 9.19
C LEU A 51 -11.07 -11.95 8.13
N ARG A 52 -10.01 -12.15 7.34
CA ARG A 52 -10.00 -13.16 6.27
C ARG A 52 -10.06 -14.58 6.80
N ASN A 53 -9.43 -14.87 7.94
CA ASN A 53 -9.55 -16.17 8.61
C ASN A 53 -10.99 -16.48 9.07
N LYS A 54 -11.83 -15.44 9.24
CA LYS A 54 -13.26 -15.57 9.53
C LYS A 54 -14.16 -15.49 8.29
N GLY A 55 -13.58 -15.40 7.09
CA GLY A 55 -14.31 -15.22 5.84
C GLY A 55 -14.95 -13.83 5.67
N LEU A 56 -14.59 -12.85 6.52
CA LEU A 56 -15.15 -11.50 6.49
C LEU A 56 -14.43 -10.62 5.45
N PRO A 57 -15.13 -9.65 4.84
CA PRO A 57 -14.52 -8.67 3.93
C PRO A 57 -13.60 -7.71 4.70
N THR A 58 -12.66 -7.09 3.99
CA THR A 58 -11.73 -6.08 4.54
C THR A 58 -12.03 -4.67 4.03
N VAL A 59 -13.06 -4.55 3.20
CA VAL A 59 -13.56 -3.32 2.59
C VAL A 59 -14.83 -2.88 3.36
N PRO A 60 -15.04 -1.57 3.58
CA PRO A 60 -14.19 -0.46 3.18
C PRO A 60 -12.93 -0.31 4.05
N THR A 61 -11.90 0.26 3.43
CA THR A 61 -10.74 0.86 4.12
C THR A 61 -10.95 2.39 4.20
N THR A 62 -10.04 3.11 4.85
CA THR A 62 -10.04 4.58 4.87
C THR A 62 -8.83 5.13 4.12
N LEU A 63 -8.96 6.32 3.53
CA LEU A 63 -7.84 6.95 2.84
C LEU A 63 -6.66 7.21 3.78
N LYS A 64 -6.92 7.54 5.06
CA LYS A 64 -5.89 7.63 6.10
C LYS A 64 -5.06 6.36 6.19
N LEU A 65 -5.73 5.22 6.26
CA LEU A 65 -5.09 3.91 6.40
C LEU A 65 -4.32 3.54 5.12
N GLU A 66 -4.87 3.82 3.95
CA GLU A 66 -4.17 3.61 2.69
C GLU A 66 -2.91 4.49 2.59
N LYS A 67 -2.95 5.77 2.99
CA LYS A 67 -1.75 6.64 3.01
C LYS A 67 -0.68 6.12 3.97
N ALA A 68 -1.08 5.51 5.08
CA ALA A 68 -0.17 4.96 6.07
C ALA A 68 0.46 3.62 5.64
N CYS A 69 -0.29 2.77 4.95
CA CYS A 69 0.07 1.36 4.76
C CYS A 69 0.34 0.97 3.30
N ASN A 70 -0.24 1.67 2.33
CA ASN A 70 -0.19 1.26 0.92
C ASN A 70 1.12 1.73 0.26
N PRO A 71 2.00 0.81 -0.20
CA PRO A 71 3.28 1.20 -0.78
C PRO A 71 3.13 2.01 -2.08
N PHE A 72 2.04 1.83 -2.83
CA PHE A 72 1.75 2.60 -4.04
C PHE A 72 1.40 4.06 -3.76
N LEU A 73 1.02 4.41 -2.52
CA LEU A 73 0.77 5.79 -2.09
C LEU A 73 1.96 6.40 -1.31
N ARG A 74 3.00 5.59 -1.07
CA ARG A 74 4.20 5.94 -0.29
C ARG A 74 5.45 5.89 -1.17
N THR A 75 5.32 6.26 -2.45
CA THR A 75 6.43 6.25 -3.42
C THR A 75 7.62 7.13 -3.00
N TRP A 76 7.40 8.10 -2.13
CA TRP A 76 8.40 9.01 -1.57
C TRP A 76 9.15 8.42 -0.36
N ASN A 77 8.66 7.33 0.24
CA ASN A 77 9.23 6.77 1.46
C ASN A 77 10.63 6.19 1.20
N THR A 78 11.60 6.63 2.00
CA THR A 78 13.02 6.27 1.83
C THR A 78 13.28 4.79 2.08
N GLU A 79 12.62 4.18 3.06
CA GLU A 79 12.82 2.77 3.42
C GLU A 79 12.33 1.85 2.29
N ILE A 80 11.15 2.11 1.73
CA ILE A 80 10.61 1.39 0.56
C ILE A 80 11.57 1.53 -0.63
N ARG A 81 12.02 2.76 -0.92
CA ARG A 81 12.95 3.03 -2.03
C ARG A 81 14.27 2.29 -1.85
N GLN A 82 14.84 2.29 -0.65
CA GLN A 82 16.08 1.56 -0.35
C GLN A 82 15.90 0.05 -0.47
N LYS A 83 14.81 -0.48 0.08
CA LYS A 83 14.49 -1.92 0.05
C LYS A 83 14.34 -2.45 -1.36
N LEU A 84 13.74 -1.66 -2.26
CA LEU A 84 13.56 -1.99 -3.67
C LEU A 84 14.69 -1.50 -4.58
N LYS A 85 15.76 -0.90 -4.02
CA LYS A 85 16.89 -0.34 -4.77
C LYS A 85 16.46 0.65 -5.86
N VAL A 86 15.44 1.45 -5.56
CA VAL A 86 15.02 2.57 -6.41
C VAL A 86 16.16 3.60 -6.45
N ALA A 87 16.49 4.09 -7.64
CA ALA A 87 17.56 5.08 -7.80
C ALA A 87 17.24 6.36 -7.01
N ALA A 88 18.27 6.97 -6.39
CA ALA A 88 18.09 8.18 -5.59
C ALA A 88 17.57 9.37 -6.42
N THR A 89 17.88 9.41 -7.72
CA THR A 89 17.41 10.42 -8.68
C THR A 89 16.02 10.12 -9.25
N ALA A 90 15.44 8.95 -8.94
CA ALA A 90 14.19 8.54 -9.53
C ALA A 90 13.03 9.40 -9.03
N ASP A 91 12.13 9.77 -9.93
CA ASP A 91 10.90 10.45 -9.53
C ASP A 91 9.86 9.47 -8.93
N ASP A 92 8.72 9.99 -8.48
CA ASP A 92 7.65 9.15 -7.92
C ASP A 92 7.01 8.20 -8.93
N ALA A 93 7.02 8.54 -10.22
CA ALA A 93 6.42 7.70 -11.26
C ALA A 93 7.32 6.51 -11.57
N GLU A 94 8.64 6.74 -11.63
CA GLU A 94 9.66 5.69 -11.74
C GLU A 94 9.64 4.79 -10.50
N ALA A 95 9.61 5.36 -9.29
CA ALA A 95 9.48 4.59 -8.05
C ALA A 95 8.21 3.73 -8.04
N LEU A 96 7.06 4.29 -8.46
CA LEU A 96 5.80 3.54 -8.59
C LEU A 96 5.94 2.36 -9.56
N GLY A 97 6.64 2.57 -10.68
CA GLY A 97 6.91 1.52 -11.66
C GLY A 97 7.72 0.36 -11.08
N VAL A 98 8.77 0.67 -10.30
CA VAL A 98 9.59 -0.34 -9.61
C VAL A 98 8.76 -1.10 -8.58
N ILE A 99 7.97 -0.40 -7.75
CA ILE A 99 7.08 -1.04 -6.76
C ILE A 99 6.10 -1.99 -7.45
N ARG A 100 5.51 -1.57 -8.58
CA ARG A 100 4.59 -2.42 -9.34
C ARG A 100 5.25 -3.67 -9.89
N GLN A 101 6.43 -3.53 -10.49
CA GLN A 101 7.18 -4.69 -11.00
C GLN A 101 7.62 -5.66 -9.90
N ALA A 102 7.86 -5.15 -8.68
CA ALA A 102 8.16 -6.00 -7.53
C ALA A 102 6.93 -6.78 -7.07
N GLU A 103 5.75 -6.15 -7.01
CA GLU A 103 4.48 -6.83 -6.68
C GLU A 103 4.14 -7.89 -7.73
N ASP A 104 4.30 -7.59 -9.02
CA ASP A 104 3.99 -8.53 -10.12
C ASP A 104 4.85 -9.81 -10.08
N LYS A 105 5.97 -9.80 -9.35
CA LYS A 105 6.90 -10.92 -9.19
C LYS A 105 6.88 -11.57 -7.80
N PHE A 106 6.04 -11.08 -6.89
CA PHE A 106 5.91 -11.56 -5.51
C PHE A 106 4.91 -12.71 -5.42
#